data_AF-A0A5E4J9C4-F1
#
_entry.id   AF-A0A5E4J9C4-F1
#
_cell.length_a   1.000
_cell.length_b   1.000
_cell.length_c   1.000
_cell.angle_alpha   90.00
_cell.angle_beta   90.00
_cell.angle_gamma   90.00
#
_symmetry.space_group_name_H-M   'P 1'
#
loop_
_entity.id
_entity.type
_entity.pdbx_description
1 polymer ?
#
loop_
_entity_poly.entity_id
_entity_poly.type
_entity_poly.pdbx_seq_one_letter_code
_entity_poly.pdbx_strand_id
1 'polypeptide(L)'
;MVRAVADIKELNAIQKAILVDFCSKTKGSKGAHLPKPYFKNKPQTQGRKAERALRELIALGYIKKHPTGGETTYELDERGFEACLEIREERKAR
;
A
#
# COMPACT_ATOMS: atom_id res chain seq x y z
N MET A 1 14.96 -0.60 19.65
CA MET A 1 14.13 -1.70 19.12
C MET A 1 14.08 -1.57 17.60
N VAL A 2 14.82 -2.41 16.88
CA VAL A 2 14.68 -2.51 15.41
C VAL A 2 13.36 -3.23 15.17
N ARG A 3 12.37 -2.53 14.61
CA ARG A 3 11.07 -3.12 14.28
C ARG A 3 11.32 -4.26 13.28
N ALA A 4 10.83 -5.47 13.56
CA ALA A 4 10.93 -6.57 12.62
C ALA A 4 10.32 -6.16 11.27
N VAL A 5 11.08 -6.39 10.21
CA VAL A 5 10.73 -6.05 8.84
C VAL A 5 9.79 -7.16 8.34
N ALA A 6 8.46 -6.97 8.49
CA ALA A 6 7.48 -8.03 8.23
C ALA A 6 7.50 -8.49 6.76
N ASP A 7 7.56 -9.79 6.49
CA ASP A 7 7.60 -10.39 5.15
C ASP A 7 6.27 -10.15 4.39
N ILE A 8 6.30 -10.12 3.06
CA ILE A 8 5.11 -10.03 2.20
C ILE A 8 4.08 -11.12 2.55
N LYS A 9 4.56 -12.30 2.96
CA LYS A 9 3.71 -13.42 3.40
C LYS A 9 2.89 -13.09 4.65
N GLU A 10 3.39 -12.19 5.51
CA GLU A 10 2.73 -11.76 6.73
C GLU A 10 1.70 -10.65 6.50
N LEU A 11 1.67 -10.06 5.29
CA LEU A 11 0.67 -9.06 4.94
C LEU A 11 -0.72 -9.68 4.82
N ASN A 12 -1.72 -9.02 5.41
CA ASN A 12 -3.11 -9.44 5.30
C ASN A 12 -3.70 -9.08 3.92
N ALA A 13 -4.89 -9.63 3.63
CA ALA A 13 -5.56 -9.45 2.34
C ALA A 13 -5.82 -7.98 1.97
N ILE A 14 -6.12 -7.12 2.95
CA ILE A 14 -6.42 -5.70 2.73
C ILE A 14 -5.14 -4.93 2.39
N GLN A 15 -4.05 -5.21 3.11
CA GLN A 15 -2.73 -4.63 2.84
C GLN A 15 -2.24 -5.01 1.44
N LYS A 16 -2.32 -6.30 1.09
CA LYS A 16 -1.98 -6.80 -0.26
C LYS A 16 -2.86 -6.16 -1.34
N ALA A 17 -4.17 -6.01 -1.09
CA ALA A 17 -5.07 -5.35 -2.02
C ALA A 17 -4.69 -3.88 -2.26
N ILE A 18 -4.34 -3.14 -1.20
CA ILE A 18 -3.87 -1.75 -1.31
C ILE A 18 -2.60 -1.68 -2.16
N LEU A 19 -1.59 -2.53 -1.90
CA LEU A 19 -0.32 -2.49 -2.65
C LEU A 19 -0.50 -2.78 -4.14
N VAL A 20 -1.29 -3.81 -4.48
CA VAL A 20 -1.58 -4.16 -5.89
C VAL A 20 -2.34 -3.03 -6.59
N ASP A 21 -3.34 -2.47 -5.93
CA ASP A 21 -4.17 -1.42 -6.49
C ASP A 21 -3.39 -0.11 -6.68
N PHE A 22 -2.56 0.25 -5.70
CA PHE A 22 -1.63 1.37 -5.78
C PHE A 22 -0.73 1.23 -7.00
N CYS A 23 -0.02 0.11 -7.08
CA CYS A 23 0.92 -0.21 -8.16
C CYS A 23 0.25 -0.24 -9.53
N SER A 24 -0.98 -0.75 -9.62
CA SER A 24 -1.77 -0.74 -10.86
C SER A 24 -2.13 0.68 -11.27
N LYS A 25 -2.55 1.53 -10.32
CA LYS A 25 -2.96 2.91 -10.60
C LYS A 25 -1.79 3.82 -10.96
N THR A 26 -0.65 3.64 -10.31
CA THR A 26 0.56 4.44 -10.57
C THR A 26 1.47 3.84 -11.63
N LYS A 27 1.12 2.68 -12.19
CA LYS A 27 1.99 1.88 -13.06
C LYS A 27 3.35 1.58 -12.41
N GLY A 28 3.37 1.49 -11.08
CA GLY A 28 4.58 1.25 -10.30
C GLY A 28 5.51 2.46 -10.14
N SER A 29 5.09 3.68 -10.52
CA SER A 29 5.91 4.88 -10.30
C SER A 29 6.11 5.15 -8.81
N LYS A 30 7.37 5.16 -8.36
CA LYS A 30 7.77 5.38 -6.96
C LYS A 30 7.55 6.83 -6.48
N GLY A 31 7.40 7.80 -7.38
CA GLY A 31 7.12 9.21 -7.04
C GLY A 31 5.66 9.61 -7.24
N ALA A 32 4.79 8.68 -7.64
CA ALA A 32 3.38 8.94 -7.85
C ALA A 32 2.61 8.90 -6.52
N HIS A 33 1.80 9.92 -6.31
CA HIS A 33 1.05 10.12 -5.08
C HIS A 33 -0.43 9.78 -5.27
N LEU A 34 -1.02 9.06 -4.32
CA LEU A 34 -2.47 8.80 -4.28
C LEU A 34 -3.09 9.37 -3.01
N PRO A 35 -4.24 10.06 -3.11
CA PRO A 35 -4.88 10.70 -1.96
C PRO A 35 -5.62 9.68 -1.08
N LYS A 36 -5.75 9.94 0.22
CA LYS A 36 -6.42 9.05 1.19
C LYS A 36 -7.81 8.55 0.75
N PRO A 37 -8.71 9.38 0.16
CA PRO A 37 -10.01 8.93 -0.30
C PRO A 37 -9.95 7.86 -1.39
N TYR A 38 -8.89 7.83 -2.21
CA TYR A 38 -8.72 6.80 -3.24
C TYR A 38 -8.80 5.39 -2.64
N PHE A 39 -8.14 5.18 -1.50
CA PHE A 39 -8.12 3.88 -0.80
C PHE A 39 -9.40 3.62 0.01
N LYS A 40 -10.08 4.68 0.45
CA LYS A 40 -11.30 4.56 1.29
C LYS A 40 -12.55 4.29 0.49
N ASN A 41 -12.57 4.64 -0.79
CA ASN A 41 -13.78 4.58 -1.63
C ASN A 41 -13.95 3.24 -2.36
N LYS A 42 -13.16 2.22 -2.00
CA LYS A 42 -13.22 0.89 -2.62
C LYS A 42 -13.92 -0.10 -1.67
N PRO A 43 -14.83 -0.97 -2.18
CA PRO A 43 -15.59 -1.90 -1.34
C PRO A 43 -14.73 -2.77 -0.40
N GLN A 44 -13.57 -3.24 -0.91
CA GLN A 44 -12.66 -4.12 -0.18
C GLN A 44 -11.86 -3.44 0.94
N THR A 45 -11.69 -2.12 0.89
CA THR A 45 -10.82 -1.35 1.80
C THR A 45 -11.58 -0.23 2.54
N GLN A 46 -12.90 -0.16 2.42
CA GLN A 46 -13.70 0.97 2.91
C GLN A 46 -13.51 1.33 4.41
N GLY A 47 -13.61 2.64 4.68
CA GLY A 47 -13.69 3.19 6.04
C GLY A 47 -12.45 2.91 6.91
N ARG A 48 -12.67 2.44 8.15
CA ARG A 48 -11.61 2.18 9.14
C ARG A 48 -10.60 1.11 8.70
N LYS A 49 -11.00 0.21 7.79
CA LYS A 49 -10.12 -0.86 7.28
C LYS A 49 -8.96 -0.29 6.47
N ALA A 50 -9.22 0.60 5.51
CA ALA A 50 -8.17 1.31 4.77
C ALA A 50 -7.28 2.10 5.71
N GLU A 51 -7.86 2.84 6.67
CA GLU A 51 -7.06 3.68 7.56
C GLU A 51 -6.08 2.88 8.41
N ARG A 52 -6.54 1.75 8.96
CA ARG A 52 -5.69 0.81 9.69
C ARG A 52 -4.61 0.24 8.78
N ALA A 53 -4.97 -0.25 7.60
CA ALA A 53 -4.02 -0.87 6.67
C ALA A 53 -2.97 0.13 6.17
N LEU A 54 -3.35 1.37 5.84
CA LEU A 54 -2.42 2.43 5.46
C LEU A 54 -1.43 2.73 6.59
N ARG A 55 -1.91 2.86 7.83
CA ARG A 55 -1.04 3.09 9.01
C ARG A 55 -0.05 1.95 9.21
N GLU A 56 -0.51 0.71 9.08
CA GLU A 56 0.34 -0.48 9.21
C GLU A 56 1.37 -0.57 8.08
N LEU A 57 0.97 -0.33 6.83
CA LEU A 57 1.88 -0.32 5.68
C LEU A 57 2.96 0.76 5.79
N ILE A 58 2.65 1.93 6.36
CA ILE A 58 3.65 2.95 6.71
C ILE A 58 4.62 2.41 7.76
N ALA A 59 4.09 1.84 8.83
CA ALA A 59 4.90 1.31 9.94
C ALA A 59 5.83 0.17 9.50
N LEU A 60 5.47 -0.55 8.44
CA LEU A 60 6.22 -1.65 7.84
C LEU A 60 7.15 -1.22 6.70
N GLY A 61 7.14 0.06 6.31
CA GLY A 61 8.01 0.62 5.27
C GLY A 61 7.61 0.25 3.84
N TYR A 62 6.34 -0.08 3.60
CA TYR A 62 5.85 -0.36 2.24
C TYR A 62 5.32 0.89 1.53
N ILE A 63 4.85 1.89 2.26
CA ILE A 63 4.38 3.17 1.72
C ILE A 63 4.85 4.32 2.58
N LYS A 64 4.97 5.51 1.99
CA LYS A 64 5.23 6.76 2.75
C LYS A 64 3.99 7.62 2.75
N LYS A 65 3.82 8.39 3.84
CA LYS A 65 2.74 9.36 4.01
C LYS A 65 3.29 10.75 3.74
N HIS A 66 2.61 11.48 2.87
CA HIS A 66 2.92 12.87 2.54
C HIS A 66 1.75 13.76 2.97
N PRO A 67 1.88 14.54 4.05
CA PRO A 67 0.90 15.56 4.38
C PRO A 67 1.02 16.70 3.36
N THR A 68 -0.01 16.94 2.56
CA THR A 68 -0.14 18.19 1.80
C THR A 68 -1.08 19.13 2.56
N GLY A 69 -0.95 20.45 2.37
CA GLY A 69 -1.69 21.46 3.13
C GLY A 69 -3.22 21.35 3.09
N GLY A 70 -3.79 20.53 2.20
CA GLY A 70 -5.23 20.22 2.12
C GLY A 70 -5.61 18.75 2.24
N GLU A 71 -4.70 17.80 1.95
CA GLU A 71 -5.01 16.37 1.95
C GLU A 71 -3.79 15.48 2.24
N THR A 72 -3.98 14.32 2.86
CA THR A 72 -2.91 13.31 2.97
C THR A 72 -2.83 12.49 1.69
N THR A 73 -1.67 12.47 1.07
CA THR A 73 -1.33 11.52 0.00
C THR A 73 -0.34 10.47 0.51
N TYR A 74 -0.22 9.41 -0.27
CA TYR A 74 0.72 8.32 -0.02
C TYR A 74 1.52 8.05 -1.30
N GLU A 75 2.72 7.50 -1.17
CA GLU A 75 3.55 6.98 -2.27
C GLU A 75 4.05 5.57 -1.91
N LEU A 76 4.38 4.76 -2.92
CA LEU A 76 5.05 3.47 -2.69
C LEU A 76 6.50 3.71 -2.27
N ASP A 77 6.96 2.97 -1.26
CA ASP A 77 8.40 2.82 -1.05
C ASP A 77 8.97 1.75 -2.00
N GLU A 78 10.30 1.63 -2.05
CA GLU A 78 10.98 0.58 -2.81
C GLU A 78 10.43 -0.81 -2.49
N ARG A 79 10.29 -1.08 -1.19
CA ARG A 79 9.72 -2.32 -0.68
C ARG A 79 8.26 -2.53 -1.09
N GLY A 80 7.47 -1.45 -1.13
CA GLY A 80 6.09 -1.44 -1.60
C GLY A 80 5.98 -1.85 -3.07
N PHE A 81 6.89 -1.32 -3.88
CA PHE A 81 6.98 -1.64 -5.29
C PHE A 81 7.38 -3.10 -5.52
N GLU A 82 8.40 -3.61 -4.83
CA GLU A 82 8.80 -5.02 -4.94
C GLU A 82 7.65 -5.95 -4.54
N ALA A 83 6.99 -5.65 -3.42
CA ALA A 83 5.85 -6.43 -2.95
C ALA A 83 4.69 -6.45 -3.94
N CYS A 84 4.38 -5.33 -4.60
CA CYS A 84 3.31 -5.32 -5.58
C CYS A 84 3.63 -6.20 -6.79
N LEU A 85 4.89 -6.26 -7.22
CA LEU A 85 5.32 -7.13 -8.33
C LEU A 85 5.21 -8.61 -7.94
N GLU A 86 5.72 -8.98 -6.77
CA GLU A 86 5.65 -10.36 -6.28
C GLU A 86 4.21 -10.85 -6.17
N ILE A 87 3.32 -10.07 -5.54
CA ILE A 87 1.90 -10.42 -5.41
C ILE A 87 1.22 -10.57 -6.78
N ARG A 88 1.63 -9.78 -7.79
CA ARG A 88 1.06 -9.88 -9.15
C ARG A 88 1.52 -11.15 -9.86
N GLU A 89 2.78 -11.54 -9.71
CA GLU A 89 3.27 -12.80 -10.29
C GLU A 89 2.63 -14.02 -9.62
N GLU A 90 2.51 -14.02 -8.28
CA GLU A 90 1.79 -15.07 -7.54
C GLU A 90 0.35 -15.26 -8.03
N ARG A 91 -0.33 -14.18 -8.42
CA ARG A 91 -1.71 -14.22 -8.94
C ARG A 91 -1.81 -14.74 -10.37
N LYS A 92 -0.75 -14.64 -11.18
CA LYS A 92 -0.71 -15.20 -12.54
C LYS A 92 -0.41 -16.71 -12.53
N ALA A 93 0.29 -17.19 -11.52
CA ALA A 93 0.66 -18.58 -11.35
C ALA A 93 -0.47 -19.46 -10.75
N ARG A 94 -1.65 -18.88 -10.49
CA ARG A 94 -2.85 -19.54 -9.99
C ARG A 94 -3.92 -19.57 -11.08
#